data_AF-A0A9P8T5B9-F1
#
_entry.id   AF-A0A9P8T5B9-F1
#
_cell.length_a   1.000
_cell.length_b   1.000
_cell.length_c   1.000
_cell.angle_alpha   90.00
_cell.angle_beta   90.00
_cell.angle_gamma   90.00
#
_symmetry.space_group_name_H-M   'P 1'
#
loop_
_entity.id
_entity.type
_entity.pdbx_description
1 polymer ?
#
loop_
_entity_poly.entity_id
_entity_poly.type
_entity_poly.pdbx_seq_one_letter_code
_entity_poly.pdbx_strand_id
1 'polypeptide(L)'
;MRNTFRKPKKTPKRPIRPAAQNLGDNSDDVWEKTTLAKIEADLESDNKASSIAEEYEKMLYELRRDNIAAYKERFRKDLIALKNKSTSFGKDLLTGKLSVREFCQTKEADLVSKHQKSENKLLLEKELKSKITTNLPDTINQIKSQANTVSEKWGISESAAKIDQDFD
;
A
#
# COMPACT_ATOMS: atom_id res chain seq x y z
N MET A 1 30.43 16.66 92.58
CA MET A 1 30.13 17.05 91.18
C MET A 1 31.33 16.68 90.31
N ARG A 2 31.25 15.63 89.47
CA ARG A 2 32.35 15.22 88.57
C ARG A 2 32.03 15.68 87.15
N ASN A 3 32.68 16.75 86.71
CA ASN A 3 32.62 17.22 85.33
C ASN A 3 33.41 16.27 84.44
N THR A 4 32.72 15.54 83.56
CA THR A 4 33.36 14.71 82.52
C THR A 4 33.36 15.48 81.21
N PHE A 5 34.45 16.20 80.93
CA PHE A 5 34.69 16.77 79.61
C PHE A 5 34.96 15.63 78.61
N ARG A 6 33.97 15.33 77.77
CA ARG A 6 34.17 14.43 76.63
C ARG A 6 34.95 15.18 75.55
N LYS A 7 36.16 14.70 75.24
CA LYS A 7 36.93 15.20 74.08
C LYS A 7 36.18 14.87 72.79
N PRO A 8 36.07 15.80 71.84
CA PRO A 8 35.43 15.53 70.55
C PRO A 8 36.27 14.51 69.76
N LYS A 9 35.61 13.45 69.26
CA LYS A 9 36.24 12.46 68.38
C LYS A 9 36.65 13.14 67.08
N LYS A 10 37.94 13.10 66.74
CA LYS A 10 38.43 13.50 65.41
C LYS A 10 37.89 12.48 64.38
N THR A 11 36.96 12.90 63.55
CA THR A 11 36.56 12.10 62.37
C THR A 11 37.71 12.11 61.36
N PRO A 12 38.04 10.98 60.72
CA PRO A 12 39.06 10.95 59.67
C PRO A 12 38.61 11.87 58.51
N LYS A 13 39.50 12.76 58.07
CA LYS A 13 39.25 13.59 56.88
C LYS A 13 39.07 12.65 55.69
N ARG A 14 37.94 12.77 54.96
CA ARG A 14 37.74 12.05 53.70
C ARG A 14 38.91 12.38 52.76
N PRO A 15 39.46 11.41 52.03
CA PRO A 15 40.44 11.69 50.99
C PRO A 15 39.80 12.66 49.99
N ILE A 16 40.46 13.78 49.76
CA ILE A 16 40.09 14.71 48.69
C ILE A 16 40.36 13.94 47.41
N ARG A 17 39.29 13.59 46.67
CA ARG A 17 39.46 13.05 45.31
C ARG A 17 40.24 14.09 44.53
N PRO A 18 41.35 13.72 43.83
CA PRO A 18 41.94 14.64 42.88
C PRO A 18 40.83 15.09 41.94
N ALA A 19 40.74 16.40 41.71
CA ALA A 19 39.83 16.96 40.71
C ALA A 19 40.00 16.12 39.44
N ALA A 20 38.90 15.61 38.90
CA ALA A 20 38.91 14.89 37.64
C ALA A 20 39.71 15.76 36.65
N GLN A 21 40.90 15.29 36.30
CA GLN A 21 41.61 15.81 35.15
C GLN A 21 40.60 15.74 34.01
N ASN A 22 40.50 16.81 33.23
CA ASN A 22 39.68 16.85 32.03
C ASN A 22 40.11 15.69 31.11
N LEU A 23 39.49 14.52 31.26
CA LEU A 23 39.43 13.46 30.25
C LEU A 23 38.39 13.90 29.21
N GLY A 24 38.69 15.00 28.53
CA GLY A 24 37.83 15.61 27.52
C GLY A 24 38.41 15.48 26.12
N ASP A 25 39.31 14.53 25.91
CA ASP A 25 39.88 14.23 24.59
C ASP A 25 40.07 12.70 24.45
N ASN A 26 38.96 11.98 24.61
CA ASN A 26 38.93 10.56 24.28
C ASN A 26 38.73 10.44 22.77
N SER A 27 39.84 10.25 22.05
CA SER A 27 39.88 9.77 20.65
C SER A 27 39.05 8.50 20.40
N ASP A 28 38.57 7.83 21.46
CA ASP A 28 37.76 6.62 21.44
C ASP A 28 36.33 6.83 21.98
N ASP A 29 35.77 8.04 21.94
CA ASP A 29 34.32 8.16 22.17
C ASP A 29 33.54 7.55 21.00
N VAL A 30 33.33 6.23 21.12
CA VAL A 30 32.62 5.39 20.18
C VAL A 30 31.21 5.95 19.94
N TRP A 31 30.62 6.63 20.92
CA TRP A 31 29.29 7.21 20.80
C TRP A 31 29.29 8.44 19.89
N GLU A 32 30.27 9.34 20.02
CA GLU A 32 30.41 10.49 19.12
C GLU A 32 30.72 10.04 17.69
N LYS A 33 31.63 9.08 17.50
CA LYS A 33 31.92 8.52 16.17
C LYS A 33 30.70 7.83 15.54
N THR A 34 29.95 7.03 16.31
CA THR A 34 28.77 6.34 15.77
C THR A 34 27.61 7.29 15.49
N THR A 35 27.43 8.33 16.31
CA THR A 35 26.43 9.37 16.06
C THR A 35 26.76 10.20 14.82
N LEU A 36 28.03 10.62 14.67
CA LEU A 36 28.49 11.32 13.46
C LEU A 36 28.36 10.45 12.21
N ALA A 37 28.81 9.18 12.27
CA ALA A 37 28.67 8.26 11.13
C ALA A 37 27.21 8.00 10.76
N LYS A 38 26.30 7.98 11.75
CA LYS A 38 24.87 7.87 11.48
C LYS A 38 24.31 9.12 10.82
N ILE A 39 24.69 10.31 11.29
CA ILE A 39 24.31 11.59 10.68
C ILE A 39 24.81 11.67 9.24
N GLU A 40 26.06 11.27 8.99
CA GLU A 40 26.66 11.26 7.66
C GLU A 40 25.96 10.26 6.74
N ALA A 41 25.65 9.05 7.23
CA ALA A 41 24.87 8.06 6.48
C ALA A 41 23.44 8.54 6.16
N ASP A 42 22.78 9.22 7.11
CA ASP A 42 21.45 9.79 6.91
C ASP A 42 21.51 10.91 5.84
N LEU A 43 22.51 11.82 5.91
CA LEU A 43 22.74 12.87 4.92
C LEU A 43 23.06 12.32 3.51
N GLU A 44 23.88 11.28 3.42
CA GLU A 44 24.14 10.61 2.14
C GLU A 44 22.87 9.96 1.58
N SER A 45 22.04 9.39 2.44
CA SER A 45 20.78 8.77 2.03
C SER A 45 19.80 9.82 1.50
N ASP A 46 19.75 11.00 2.13
CA ASP A 46 18.92 12.12 1.72
C ASP A 46 19.37 12.69 0.37
N ASN A 47 20.69 12.83 0.16
CA ASN A 47 21.23 13.27 -1.13
C ASN A 47 20.90 12.29 -2.26
N LYS A 48 21.02 10.98 -2.01
CA LYS A 48 20.62 9.93 -2.97
C LYS A 48 19.12 9.99 -3.25
N ALA A 49 18.30 10.16 -2.22
CA ALA A 49 16.85 10.29 -2.36
C ALA A 49 16.45 11.52 -3.20
N SER A 50 17.12 12.66 -3.00
CA SER A 50 16.87 13.89 -3.77
C SER A 50 17.19 13.69 -5.26
N SER A 51 18.33 13.09 -5.57
CA SER A 51 18.70 12.80 -6.96
C SER A 51 17.71 11.86 -7.65
N ILE A 52 17.24 10.83 -6.95
CA ILE A 52 16.23 9.89 -7.47
C ILE A 52 14.90 10.60 -7.69
N ALA A 53 14.50 11.51 -6.80
CA ALA A 53 13.26 12.25 -6.91
C ALA A 53 13.26 13.19 -8.13
N GLU A 54 14.37 13.88 -8.39
CA GLU A 54 14.53 14.72 -9.58
C GLU A 54 14.47 13.91 -10.88
N GLU A 55 15.14 12.75 -10.92
CA GLU A 55 15.09 11.85 -12.07
C GLU A 55 13.66 11.32 -12.31
N TYR A 56 12.96 10.95 -11.23
CA TYR A 56 11.57 10.48 -11.29
C TYR A 56 10.64 11.54 -11.87
N GLU A 57 10.73 12.77 -11.38
CA GLU A 57 9.89 13.87 -11.82
C GLU A 57 10.09 14.14 -13.32
N LYS A 58 11.35 14.20 -13.76
CA LYS A 58 11.70 14.39 -15.17
C LYS A 58 11.14 13.27 -16.05
N MET A 59 11.34 12.02 -15.65
CA MET A 59 10.86 10.85 -16.40
C MET A 59 9.33 10.81 -16.48
N LEU A 60 8.63 11.06 -15.37
CA LEU A 60 7.17 11.06 -15.34
C LEU A 60 6.60 12.19 -16.21
N TYR A 61 7.22 13.37 -16.16
CA TYR A 61 6.82 14.51 -16.98
C TYR A 61 7.01 14.21 -18.48
N GLU A 62 8.16 13.66 -18.87
CA GLU A 62 8.43 13.26 -20.26
C GLU A 62 7.39 12.26 -20.80
N LEU A 63 6.97 11.29 -19.97
CA LEU A 63 5.97 10.28 -20.33
C LEU A 63 4.55 10.82 -20.49
N ARG A 64 4.19 11.90 -19.77
CA ARG A 64 2.80 12.37 -19.67
C ARG A 64 2.62 13.86 -19.95
N ARG A 65 3.59 14.48 -20.64
CA ARG A 65 3.61 15.92 -20.94
C ARG A 65 2.31 16.42 -21.60
N ASP A 66 1.69 15.58 -22.42
CA ASP A 66 0.51 15.94 -23.21
C ASP A 66 -0.78 15.97 -22.36
N ASN A 67 -0.79 15.32 -21.19
CA ASN A 67 -1.96 15.25 -20.32
C ASN A 67 -1.59 15.46 -18.84
N ILE A 68 -1.72 16.72 -18.40
CA ILE A 68 -1.42 17.14 -17.03
C ILE A 68 -2.28 16.43 -15.97
N ALA A 69 -3.53 16.08 -16.30
CA ALA A 69 -4.43 15.40 -15.37
C ALA A 69 -3.96 13.96 -15.13
N ALA A 70 -3.61 13.26 -16.22
CA ALA A 70 -3.06 11.90 -16.16
C ALA A 70 -1.69 11.86 -15.49
N TYR A 71 -0.87 12.91 -15.65
CA TYR A 71 0.37 13.09 -14.90
C TYR A 71 0.11 13.20 -13.38
N LYS A 72 -0.78 14.12 -12.97
CA LYS A 72 -1.10 14.34 -11.54
C LYS A 72 -1.71 13.11 -10.88
N GLU A 73 -2.59 12.41 -11.59
CA GLU A 73 -3.19 11.17 -11.09
C GLU A 73 -2.13 10.10 -10.87
N ARG A 74 -1.23 9.92 -11.83
CA ARG A 74 -0.14 8.94 -11.73
C ARG A 74 0.81 9.26 -10.58
N PHE A 75 1.22 10.53 -10.47
CA PHE A 75 2.06 11.01 -9.37
C PHE A 75 1.45 10.66 -8.00
N ARG A 76 0.14 10.89 -7.81
CA ARG A 76 -0.55 10.53 -6.56
C ARG A 76 -0.52 9.03 -6.28
N LYS A 77 -0.78 8.20 -7.30
CA LYS A 77 -0.76 6.73 -7.16
C LYS A 77 0.63 6.23 -6.77
N ASP A 78 1.66 6.73 -7.46
CA ASP A 78 3.06 6.38 -7.19
C ASP A 78 3.47 6.82 -5.77
N LEU A 79 3.09 8.02 -5.34
CA LEU A 79 3.36 8.52 -3.99
C LEU A 79 2.70 7.65 -2.91
N ILE A 80 1.46 7.21 -3.14
CA ILE A 80 0.77 6.27 -2.23
C ILE A 80 1.53 4.94 -2.18
N ALA A 81 1.96 4.42 -3.32
CA ALA A 81 2.71 3.17 -3.41
C ALA A 81 4.07 3.25 -2.71
N LEU A 82 4.77 4.38 -2.82
CA LEU A 82 6.06 4.63 -2.16
C LEU A 82 5.93 4.82 -0.65
N LYS A 83 4.86 5.48 -0.20
CA LYS A 83 4.58 5.67 1.24
C LYS A 83 4.16 4.37 1.93
N ASN A 84 3.61 3.41 1.18
CA ASN A 84 3.20 2.13 1.71
C ASN A 84 4.43 1.27 2.07
N LYS A 85 4.60 0.93 3.35
CA LYS A 85 5.74 0.11 3.81
C LYS A 85 5.67 -1.33 3.29
N SER A 86 4.49 -1.81 2.90
CA SER A 86 4.23 -3.19 2.49
C SER A 86 4.61 -3.49 1.03
N THR A 87 4.85 -2.47 0.21
CA THR A 87 5.15 -2.61 -1.23
C THR A 87 6.65 -2.65 -1.54
N SER A 88 7.52 -2.33 -0.58
CA SER A 88 8.99 -2.24 -0.69
C SER A 88 9.58 -1.31 -1.75
N PHE A 89 8.77 -0.69 -2.64
CA PHE A 89 9.24 0.13 -3.75
C PHE A 89 10.24 1.23 -3.35
N GLY A 90 9.98 1.96 -2.26
CA GLY A 90 10.90 3.00 -1.80
C GLY A 90 12.28 2.47 -1.42
N LYS A 91 12.35 1.28 -0.81
CA LYS A 91 13.63 0.63 -0.49
C LYS A 91 14.32 0.10 -1.75
N ASP A 92 13.54 -0.45 -2.68
CA ASP A 92 14.08 -1.02 -3.91
C ASP A 92 14.65 0.07 -4.83
N LEU A 93 14.07 1.28 -4.84
CA LEU A 93 14.62 2.47 -5.52
C LEU A 93 15.91 2.97 -4.85
N LEU A 94 15.92 3.12 -3.52
CA LEU A 94 17.10 3.60 -2.79
C LEU A 94 18.29 2.63 -2.85
N THR A 95 18.02 1.33 -2.98
CA THR A 95 19.05 0.30 -3.12
C THR A 95 19.46 0.05 -4.57
N GLY A 96 18.80 0.70 -5.55
CA GLY A 96 19.06 0.51 -6.98
C GLY A 96 18.62 -0.84 -7.53
N LYS A 97 17.83 -1.63 -6.78
CA LYS A 97 17.24 -2.88 -7.27
C LYS A 97 16.16 -2.64 -8.32
N LEU A 98 15.49 -1.49 -8.23
CA LEU A 98 14.51 -1.02 -9.19
C LEU A 98 15.01 0.31 -9.74
N SER A 99 15.05 0.45 -11.07
CA SER A 99 15.37 1.73 -11.68
C SER A 99 14.16 2.67 -11.68
N VAL A 100 14.42 3.99 -11.69
CA VAL A 100 13.38 5.02 -11.79
C VAL A 100 12.53 4.83 -13.05
N ARG A 101 13.18 4.52 -14.19
CA ARG A 101 12.50 4.26 -15.46
C ARG A 101 11.53 3.09 -15.37
N GLU A 102 11.97 1.97 -14.80
CA GLU A 102 11.10 0.79 -14.61
C GLU A 102 9.92 1.14 -13.71
N PHE A 103 10.16 1.88 -12.63
CA PHE A 103 9.10 2.32 -11.72
C PHE A 103 8.05 3.19 -12.43
N CYS A 104 8.46 4.19 -13.21
CA CYS A 104 7.53 5.03 -13.97
C CYS A 104 6.70 4.25 -15.01
N GLN A 105 7.23 3.14 -15.53
CA GLN A 105 6.56 2.29 -16.52
C GLN A 105 5.68 1.19 -15.90
N THR A 106 5.75 0.98 -14.58
CA THR A 106 4.92 -0.04 -13.91
C THR A 106 3.43 0.18 -14.18
N LYS A 107 2.67 -0.91 -14.31
CA LYS A 107 1.22 -0.83 -14.45
C LYS A 107 0.60 -0.50 -13.10
N GLU A 108 -0.54 0.18 -13.11
CA GLU A 108 -1.23 0.58 -11.87
C GLU A 108 -1.63 -0.61 -11.00
N ALA A 109 -2.03 -1.73 -11.63
CA ALA A 109 -2.32 -2.98 -10.93
C ALA A 109 -1.11 -3.53 -10.17
N ASP A 110 0.10 -3.14 -10.57
CA ASP A 110 1.34 -3.64 -9.98
C ASP A 110 1.88 -2.79 -8.84
N LEU A 111 1.41 -1.54 -8.69
CA LEU A 111 1.75 -0.61 -7.60
C LEU A 111 1.13 -1.00 -6.24
N VAL A 112 0.58 -2.20 -6.16
CA VAL A 112 -0.21 -2.71 -5.03
C VAL A 112 0.61 -3.74 -4.24
N SER A 113 0.45 -3.76 -2.91
CA SER A 113 1.17 -4.72 -2.07
C SER A 113 0.84 -6.16 -2.43
N LYS A 114 1.77 -7.11 -2.20
CA LYS A 114 1.54 -8.54 -2.48
C LYS A 114 0.28 -9.08 -1.78
N HIS A 115 0.03 -8.63 -0.54
CA HIS A 115 -1.16 -8.98 0.23
C HIS A 115 -2.44 -8.51 -0.50
N GLN A 116 -2.49 -7.23 -0.84
CA GLN A 116 -3.66 -6.66 -1.50
C GLN A 116 -3.87 -7.21 -2.92
N LYS A 117 -2.79 -7.58 -3.64
CA LYS A 117 -2.90 -8.36 -4.89
C LYS A 117 -3.59 -9.70 -4.68
N SER A 118 -3.26 -10.41 -3.60
CA SER A 118 -3.89 -11.70 -3.29
C SER A 118 -5.37 -11.56 -2.91
N GLU A 119 -5.73 -10.54 -2.12
CA GLU A 119 -7.13 -10.26 -1.77
C GLU A 119 -7.96 -9.88 -3.00
N ASN A 120 -7.41 -9.01 -3.86
CA ASN A 120 -8.06 -8.63 -5.12
C ASN A 120 -8.28 -9.85 -6.02
N LYS A 121 -7.32 -10.79 -6.07
CA LYS A 121 -7.47 -12.03 -6.84
C LYS A 121 -8.58 -12.91 -6.27
N LEU A 122 -8.65 -13.06 -4.94
CA LEU A 122 -9.72 -13.83 -4.29
C LEU A 122 -11.10 -13.22 -4.50
N LEU A 123 -11.20 -11.88 -4.44
CA LEU A 123 -12.44 -11.17 -4.73
C LEU A 123 -12.86 -11.36 -6.19
N LEU A 124 -11.92 -11.23 -7.13
CA LEU A 124 -12.16 -11.48 -8.55
C LEU A 124 -12.64 -12.92 -8.79
N GLU A 125 -12.00 -13.91 -8.18
CA GLU A 125 -12.41 -15.31 -8.28
C GLU A 125 -13.83 -15.54 -7.71
N LYS A 126 -14.17 -14.89 -6.59
CA LYS A 126 -15.52 -14.95 -6.01
C LYS A 126 -16.55 -14.31 -6.94
N GLU A 127 -16.25 -13.15 -7.52
CA GLU A 127 -17.14 -12.47 -8.46
C GLU A 127 -17.34 -13.29 -9.74
N LEU A 128 -16.27 -13.88 -10.29
CA LEU A 128 -16.35 -14.74 -11.47
C LEU A 128 -17.22 -15.97 -11.17
N LYS A 129 -17.00 -16.63 -10.03
CA LYS A 129 -17.84 -17.75 -9.59
C LYS A 129 -19.30 -17.33 -9.46
N SER A 130 -19.57 -16.21 -8.79
CA SER A 130 -20.93 -15.67 -8.65
C SER A 130 -21.57 -15.41 -10.02
N LYS A 131 -20.88 -14.74 -10.94
CA LYS A 131 -21.40 -14.42 -12.28
C LYS A 131 -21.64 -15.65 -13.14
N ILE A 132 -20.84 -16.70 -12.99
CA ILE A 132 -21.05 -17.98 -13.68
C ILE A 132 -22.27 -18.69 -13.10
N THR A 133 -22.42 -18.72 -11.77
CA THR A 133 -23.55 -19.39 -11.10
C THR A 133 -24.89 -18.68 -11.30
N THR A 134 -24.91 -17.36 -11.51
CA THR A 134 -26.15 -16.60 -11.64
C THR A 134 -26.70 -16.51 -13.06
N ASN A 135 -25.98 -16.97 -14.08
CA ASN A 135 -26.33 -16.73 -15.49
C ASN A 135 -26.50 -17.96 -16.38
N LEU A 136 -26.66 -19.17 -15.82
CA LEU A 136 -27.14 -20.31 -16.62
C LEU A 136 -28.49 -20.78 -16.10
N PRO A 137 -29.59 -20.55 -16.82
CA PRO A 137 -30.83 -21.23 -16.54
C PRO A 137 -30.65 -22.73 -16.81
N ASP A 138 -30.93 -23.57 -15.82
CA ASP A 138 -30.81 -25.03 -15.93
C ASP A 138 -31.84 -25.62 -16.92
N THR A 139 -32.79 -24.83 -17.39
CA THR A 139 -33.83 -25.26 -18.32
C THR A 139 -34.32 -24.08 -19.15
N ILE A 140 -34.53 -24.28 -20.46
CA ILE A 140 -35.04 -23.25 -21.41
C ILE A 140 -36.32 -22.55 -20.90
N ASN A 141 -37.14 -23.26 -20.13
CA ASN A 141 -38.39 -22.75 -19.56
C ASN A 141 -38.21 -21.73 -18.41
N GLN A 142 -37.00 -21.56 -17.88
CA GLN A 142 -36.68 -20.57 -16.84
C GLN A 142 -36.42 -19.17 -17.43
N ILE A 143 -36.28 -19.06 -18.76
CA ILE A 143 -36.24 -17.79 -19.49
C ILE A 143 -37.69 -17.32 -19.69
N LYS A 144 -38.40 -17.03 -18.59
CA LYS A 144 -39.69 -16.35 -18.66
C LYS A 144 -39.48 -14.83 -18.62
N SER A 145 -39.57 -14.24 -19.82
CA SER A 145 -40.18 -12.93 -20.08
C SER A 145 -39.73 -11.77 -19.18
N GLN A 146 -38.54 -11.22 -19.40
CA GLN A 146 -38.23 -9.84 -18.98
C GLN A 146 -38.89 -8.77 -19.88
N ALA A 147 -39.72 -9.16 -20.84
CA ALA A 147 -40.56 -8.26 -21.59
C ALA A 147 -41.99 -8.82 -21.61
N ASN A 148 -42.93 -7.96 -21.22
CA ASN A 148 -44.35 -8.08 -21.46
C ASN A 148 -44.66 -8.47 -22.92
N THR A 149 -44.81 -9.75 -23.22
CA THR A 149 -45.64 -10.20 -24.34
C THR A 149 -46.81 -10.96 -23.76
N VAL A 150 -47.76 -10.16 -23.29
CA VAL A 150 -49.21 -10.36 -23.40
C VAL A 150 -49.59 -11.79 -23.75
N SER A 151 -49.89 -12.55 -22.70
CA SER A 151 -50.82 -13.66 -22.78
C SER A 151 -52.17 -13.15 -23.29
N GLU A 152 -52.84 -14.00 -24.06
CA GLU A 152 -54.29 -13.96 -24.37
C GLU A 152 -54.74 -13.25 -25.66
N LYS A 153 -55.51 -14.04 -26.43
CA LYS A 153 -56.42 -13.69 -27.53
C LYS A 153 -55.84 -13.46 -28.91
N TRP A 154 -55.36 -14.54 -29.54
CA TRP A 154 -55.70 -14.82 -30.94
C TRP A 154 -56.03 -16.31 -31.14
N GLY A 155 -57.29 -16.66 -30.88
CA GLY A 155 -58.05 -17.56 -31.76
C GLY A 155 -57.66 -19.05 -31.85
N ILE A 156 -57.43 -19.74 -30.75
CA ILE A 156 -57.65 -21.21 -30.73
C ILE A 156 -58.97 -21.45 -30.00
N SER A 157 -60.05 -21.41 -30.78
CA SER A 157 -61.33 -22.02 -30.42
C SER A 157 -61.59 -23.15 -31.41
N GLU A 158 -61.63 -24.36 -30.86
CA GLU A 158 -62.50 -25.49 -31.20
C GLU A 158 -62.98 -25.65 -32.66
N SER A 159 -62.67 -26.86 -33.19
CA SER A 159 -63.55 -27.67 -34.04
C SER A 159 -63.42 -27.51 -35.57
N ALA A 160 -62.41 -28.18 -36.13
CA ALA A 160 -62.38 -28.62 -37.53
C ALA A 160 -63.17 -29.93 -37.77
N ALA A 161 -64.14 -30.29 -36.91
CA ALA A 161 -64.89 -31.55 -37.02
C ALA A 161 -66.29 -31.50 -36.39
N LYS A 162 -67.27 -30.92 -37.10
CA LYS A 162 -68.71 -31.28 -37.02
C LYS A 162 -69.44 -30.63 -38.21
N ILE A 163 -69.45 -31.30 -39.37
CA ILE A 163 -70.61 -32.00 -39.94
C ILE A 163 -71.80 -31.05 -40.13
N ASP A 164 -71.86 -30.44 -41.31
CA ASP A 164 -73.10 -29.90 -41.87
C ASP A 164 -73.86 -31.08 -42.50
N GLN A 165 -74.85 -31.59 -41.78
CA GLN A 165 -75.94 -32.40 -42.31
C GLN A 165 -77.17 -31.54 -42.14
N ASP A 166 -77.58 -30.83 -43.19
CA ASP A 166 -78.83 -31.13 -43.88
C ASP A 166 -78.99 -30.24 -45.12
N PHE A 167 -79.23 -30.93 -46.24
CA PHE A 167 -79.79 -30.40 -47.47
C PHE A 167 -81.30 -30.22 -47.27
N ASP A 168 -81.82 -29.05 -47.60
CA ASP A 168 -83.20 -28.84 -48.09
C ASP A 168 -83.15 -27.89 -49.31
#